data_AF-A0A8T6ED42-F1
#
_entry.id   AF-A0A8T6ED42-F1
#
_cell.length_a   1.000
_cell.length_b   1.000
_cell.length_c   1.000
_cell.angle_alpha   90.00
_cell.angle_beta   90.00
_cell.angle_gamma   90.00
#
_symmetry.space_group_name_H-M   'P 1'
#
loop_
_entity.id
_entity.type
_entity.pdbx_description
1 polymer ?
#
loop_
_entity_poly.entity_id
_entity_poly.type
_entity_poly.pdbx_seq_one_letter_code
_entity_poly.pdbx_strand_id
1 'polypeptide(L)'
;MTPSPIPQRFTATLRKLAMNYCVNVPAEASRALAGDPPERYVRVEGTANGHLFSTRLTPRGGGAYRLFLDSTVRAAVGIDVGDEVAIEVSRVEAPPEQPLPDDLREALAALDGGVEAFAALTEAQRTGMLAFVERARTASTRARYVERVVEEVRRRLGGDRPIRFSGKVSLIPANATRVVIVDPSTPPAYHPSMHQHPHRHVAVAGGG
;
A
#
# COMPACT_ATOMS: atom_id res chain seq x y z
N MET A 1 -22.91 21.75 -6.87
CA MET A 1 -22.79 21.51 -5.42
C MET A 1 -23.16 20.07 -5.18
N THR A 2 -22.18 19.18 -4.99
CA THR A 2 -22.46 17.86 -4.43
C THR A 2 -22.97 18.10 -3.01
N PRO A 3 -24.16 17.62 -2.62
CA PRO A 3 -24.61 17.79 -1.25
C PRO A 3 -23.58 17.14 -0.33
N SER A 4 -23.10 17.87 0.69
CA SER A 4 -22.28 17.26 1.74
C SER A 4 -23.03 16.04 2.27
N PRO A 5 -22.39 14.86 2.28
CA PRO A 5 -23.09 13.64 2.61
C PRO A 5 -23.63 13.71 4.04
N ILE A 6 -24.93 13.44 4.19
CA ILE A 6 -25.60 13.45 5.49
C ILE A 6 -24.92 12.42 6.40
N PRO A 7 -24.42 12.83 7.59
CA PRO A 7 -23.81 11.91 8.53
C PRO A 7 -24.77 10.80 8.94
N GLN A 8 -24.28 9.57 8.94
CA GLN A 8 -25.01 8.40 9.43
C GLN A 8 -24.68 8.18 10.90
N ARG A 9 -25.71 8.02 11.73
CA ARG A 9 -25.56 7.78 13.17
C ARG A 9 -26.15 6.43 13.55
N PHE A 10 -25.39 5.65 14.31
CA PHE A 10 -25.85 4.35 14.81
C PHE A 10 -25.01 3.89 16.00
N THR A 11 -25.59 3.03 16.83
CA THR A 11 -24.86 2.27 17.84
C THR A 11 -24.58 0.87 17.30
N ALA A 12 -23.39 0.34 17.58
CA ALA A 12 -23.03 -1.02 17.20
C ALA A 12 -22.07 -1.65 18.20
N THR A 13 -22.14 -2.98 18.32
CA THR A 13 -21.23 -3.75 19.19
C THR A 13 -19.87 -3.94 18.54
N LEU A 14 -18.80 -3.65 19.28
CA LEU A 14 -17.44 -3.92 18.86
C LEU A 14 -17.17 -5.42 18.82
N ARG A 15 -16.60 -5.90 17.71
CA ARG A 15 -16.28 -7.32 17.52
C ARG A 15 -14.85 -7.50 17.05
N LYS A 16 -14.29 -8.67 17.33
CA LYS A 16 -13.00 -9.09 16.77
C LYS A 16 -13.20 -9.88 15.48
N LEU A 17 -12.41 -9.56 14.47
CA LEU A 17 -12.30 -10.28 13.20
C LEU A 17 -10.83 -10.58 12.92
N ALA A 18 -10.41 -11.81 13.19
CA ALA A 18 -9.01 -12.21 13.22
C ALA A 18 -8.19 -11.26 14.13
N MET A 19 -7.28 -10.47 13.55
CA MET A 19 -6.43 -9.53 14.29
C MET A 19 -7.01 -8.12 14.42
N ASN A 20 -8.17 -7.85 13.82
CA ASN A 20 -8.74 -6.50 13.72
C ASN A 20 -10.04 -6.37 14.52
N TYR A 21 -10.39 -5.13 14.89
CA TYR A 21 -11.59 -4.81 15.67
C TYR A 21 -12.54 -3.98 14.80
N CYS A 22 -13.82 -4.37 14.76
CA CYS A 22 -14.78 -3.75 13.86
C CYS A 22 -16.21 -3.74 14.40
N VAL A 23 -17.00 -2.83 13.86
CA VAL A 23 -18.45 -2.80 13.99
C VAL A 23 -19.10 -3.10 12.65
N ASN A 24 -20.31 -3.68 12.68
CA ASN A 24 -21.12 -3.80 11.48
C ASN A 24 -21.84 -2.47 11.25
N VAL A 25 -21.79 -1.96 10.03
CA VAL A 25 -22.57 -0.79 9.65
C VAL A 25 -24.00 -1.27 9.33
N PRO A 26 -25.06 -0.66 9.90
CA PRO A 26 -26.43 -1.01 9.56
C PRO A 26 -26.69 -0.92 8.05
N ALA A 27 -27.66 -1.70 7.55
CA ALA A 27 -27.92 -1.78 6.10
C ALA A 27 -28.37 -0.43 5.51
N GLU A 28 -29.12 0.37 6.27
CA GLU A 28 -29.52 1.71 5.86
C GLU A 28 -28.32 2.66 5.76
N ALA A 29 -27.51 2.75 6.81
CA ALA A 29 -26.27 3.54 6.79
C ALA A 29 -25.30 3.06 5.70
N SER A 30 -25.22 1.75 5.46
CA SER A 30 -24.40 1.18 4.38
C SER A 30 -24.86 1.67 3.01
N ARG A 31 -26.17 1.67 2.73
CA ARG A 31 -26.73 2.18 1.47
C ARG A 31 -26.49 3.67 1.31
N ALA A 32 -26.66 4.45 2.38
CA ALA A 32 -26.44 5.90 2.35
C ALA A 32 -24.97 6.27 2.09
N LEU A 33 -24.02 5.45 2.57
CA LEU A 33 -22.58 5.69 2.45
C LEU A 33 -21.98 5.09 1.18
N ALA A 34 -22.65 4.17 0.50
CA ALA A 34 -22.07 3.37 -0.59
C ALA A 34 -21.54 4.20 -1.77
N GLY A 35 -22.08 5.40 -2.01
CA GLY A 35 -21.84 6.16 -3.22
C GLY A 35 -22.64 5.65 -4.42
N ASP A 36 -22.48 6.31 -5.56
CA ASP A 36 -23.19 5.99 -6.81
C ASP A 36 -22.21 6.03 -8.00
N PRO A 37 -21.87 4.88 -8.62
CA PRO A 37 -22.27 3.52 -8.22
C PRO A 37 -21.64 3.09 -6.87
N PRO A 38 -22.16 2.04 -6.21
CA PRO A 38 -21.63 1.55 -4.93
C PRO A 38 -20.13 1.22 -4.98
N GLU A 39 -19.35 1.91 -4.17
CA GLU A 39 -17.91 1.69 -4.07
C GLU A 39 -17.58 0.46 -3.23
N ARG A 40 -16.56 -0.30 -3.64
CA ARG A 40 -16.09 -1.44 -2.86
C ARG A 40 -15.50 -1.01 -1.51
N TYR A 41 -14.86 0.14 -1.44
CA TYR A 41 -14.28 0.71 -0.23
C TYR A 41 -14.60 2.19 -0.13
N VAL A 42 -15.45 2.57 0.82
CA VAL A 42 -15.85 3.97 1.00
C VAL A 42 -14.94 4.65 2.01
N ARG A 43 -14.31 5.77 1.64
CA ARG A 43 -13.60 6.61 2.62
C ARG A 43 -14.60 7.35 3.49
N VAL A 44 -14.37 7.30 4.80
CA VAL A 44 -15.25 7.93 5.77
C VAL A 44 -14.47 8.59 6.89
N GLU A 45 -15.07 9.64 7.43
CA GLU A 45 -14.62 10.35 8.63
C GLU A 45 -15.79 10.47 9.59
N GLY A 46 -15.49 10.53 10.88
CA GLY A 46 -16.53 10.46 11.89
C GLY A 46 -16.02 10.46 13.31
N THR A 47 -16.91 10.11 14.22
CA THR A 47 -16.60 9.92 15.64
C THR A 47 -17.06 8.56 16.15
N ALA A 48 -16.29 8.01 17.09
CA ALA A 48 -16.66 6.87 17.92
C ALA A 48 -16.73 7.36 19.37
N ASN A 49 -17.89 7.29 20.02
CA ASN A 49 -18.12 7.89 21.35
C ASN A 49 -17.58 9.34 21.46
N GLY A 50 -17.71 10.14 20.40
CA GLY A 50 -17.21 11.51 20.33
C GLY A 50 -15.72 11.67 19.94
N HIS A 51 -14.94 10.58 19.88
CA HIS A 51 -13.54 10.63 19.44
C HIS A 51 -13.42 10.51 17.92
N LEU A 52 -12.71 11.44 17.30
CA LEU A 52 -12.54 11.50 15.84
C LEU A 52 -11.79 10.29 15.28
N PHE A 53 -12.16 9.87 14.08
CA PHE A 53 -11.41 8.90 13.29
C PHE A 53 -11.59 9.14 11.78
N SER A 54 -10.66 8.61 10.99
CA SER A 54 -10.73 8.54 9.53
C SER A 54 -10.35 7.12 9.08
N THR A 55 -11.18 6.48 8.27
CA THR A 55 -10.96 5.09 7.85
C THR A 55 -11.66 4.77 6.53
N ARG A 56 -11.60 3.50 6.12
CA ARG A 56 -12.38 2.99 5.00
C ARG A 56 -13.38 1.94 5.45
N LEU A 57 -14.61 2.06 4.97
CA LEU A 57 -15.60 1.00 5.04
C LEU A 57 -15.16 -0.18 4.18
N THR A 58 -15.25 -1.38 4.74
CA THR A 58 -14.87 -2.63 4.06
C THR A 58 -16.13 -3.44 3.78
N PRO A 59 -16.27 -4.09 2.61
CA PRO A 59 -17.48 -4.82 2.28
C PRO A 59 -17.62 -6.04 3.18
N ARG A 60 -18.84 -6.28 3.67
CA ARG A 60 -19.24 -7.46 4.44
C ARG A 60 -20.02 -8.47 3.59
N GLY A 61 -20.40 -8.09 2.36
CA GLY A 61 -21.29 -8.84 1.48
C GLY A 61 -22.73 -8.33 1.53
N GLY A 62 -23.52 -8.59 0.48
CA GLY A 62 -24.94 -8.20 0.42
C GLY A 62 -25.19 -6.69 0.49
N GLY A 63 -24.27 -5.85 0.00
CA GLY A 63 -24.39 -4.38 0.06
C GLY A 63 -24.13 -3.78 1.46
N ALA A 64 -23.72 -4.58 2.44
CA ALA A 64 -23.39 -4.10 3.77
C ALA A 64 -21.89 -3.86 3.94
N TYR A 65 -21.55 -2.90 4.81
CA TYR A 65 -20.16 -2.60 5.18
C TYR A 65 -19.85 -2.97 6.63
N ARG A 66 -18.56 -2.98 6.94
CA ARG A 66 -18.01 -2.98 8.29
C ARG A 66 -17.01 -1.82 8.42
N LEU A 67 -16.92 -1.28 9.62
CA LEU A 67 -16.02 -0.19 9.97
C LEU A 67 -14.99 -0.72 10.98
N PHE A 68 -13.71 -0.54 10.67
CA PHE A 68 -12.62 -0.95 11.56
C PHE A 68 -12.20 0.21 12.46
N LEU A 69 -12.06 -0.08 13.76
CA LEU A 69 -11.53 0.84 14.75
C LEU A 69 -10.14 0.37 15.16
N ASP A 70 -9.14 1.20 14.93
CA ASP A 70 -7.76 0.89 15.28
C ASP A 70 -7.54 0.91 16.80
N SER A 71 -6.33 0.55 17.24
CA SER A 71 -5.98 0.56 18.66
C SER A 71 -6.03 1.95 19.29
N THR A 72 -5.74 3.01 18.53
CA THR A 72 -5.70 4.38 19.04
C THR A 72 -7.10 4.85 19.39
N VAL A 73 -8.05 4.68 18.47
CA VAL A 73 -9.45 5.04 18.71
C VAL A 73 -10.03 4.23 19.87
N ARG A 74 -9.80 2.90 19.91
CA ARG A 74 -10.30 2.04 20.99
C ARG A 74 -9.74 2.43 22.36
N ALA A 75 -8.45 2.71 22.43
CA ALA A 75 -7.82 3.15 23.68
C ALA A 75 -8.36 4.51 24.15
N ALA A 76 -8.60 5.44 23.23
CA ALA A 76 -9.10 6.77 23.57
C ALA A 76 -10.54 6.76 24.11
N VAL A 77 -11.36 5.83 23.64
CA VAL A 77 -12.77 5.72 24.06
C VAL A 77 -13.01 4.62 25.11
N GLY A 78 -11.97 3.87 25.46
CA GLY A 78 -12.02 2.85 26.52
C GLY A 78 -12.95 1.68 26.22
N ILE A 79 -13.04 1.22 24.97
CA ILE A 79 -13.90 0.10 24.56
C ILE A 79 -13.12 -1.18 24.23
N ASP A 80 -13.74 -2.33 24.51
CA ASP A 80 -13.29 -3.65 24.10
C ASP A 80 -14.40 -4.48 23.44
N VAL A 81 -14.07 -5.69 23.01
CA VAL A 81 -15.00 -6.61 22.35
C VAL A 81 -16.23 -6.85 23.22
N GLY A 82 -17.41 -6.65 22.64
CA GLY A 82 -18.69 -6.78 23.34
C GLY A 82 -19.29 -5.44 23.76
N ASP A 83 -18.50 -4.37 23.81
CA ASP A 83 -19.01 -3.04 24.16
C ASP A 83 -19.78 -2.40 23.02
N GLU A 84 -20.77 -1.60 23.37
CA GLU A 84 -21.47 -0.73 22.42
C GLU A 84 -20.68 0.56 22.18
N VAL A 85 -20.60 0.95 20.92
CA VAL A 85 -20.00 2.21 20.51
C VAL A 85 -20.99 3.00 19.65
N ALA A 86 -21.17 4.28 20.02
CA ALA A 86 -21.92 5.24 19.22
C ALA A 86 -21.03 5.75 18.09
N ILE A 87 -21.48 5.57 16.85
CA ILE A 87 -20.77 5.98 15.63
C ILE A 87 -21.56 7.08 14.94
N GLU A 88 -20.87 8.17 14.61
CA GLU A 88 -21.32 9.17 13.63
C GLU A 88 -20.32 9.19 12.49
N VAL A 89 -20.76 9.03 11.25
CA VAL A 89 -19.84 8.86 10.12
C VAL A 89 -20.41 9.42 8.81
N SER A 90 -19.58 10.12 8.05
CA SER A 90 -19.92 10.64 6.72
C SER A 90 -18.92 10.17 5.67
N ARG A 91 -19.38 10.03 4.43
CA ARG A 91 -18.49 9.78 3.29
C ARG A 91 -17.58 10.98 3.07
N VAL A 92 -16.35 10.71 2.70
CA VAL A 92 -15.39 11.74 2.29
C VAL A 92 -14.96 11.42 0.87
N GLU A 93 -15.08 12.42 -0.01
CA GLU A 93 -14.60 12.29 -1.38
C GLU A 93 -13.07 12.16 -1.39
N ALA A 94 -12.55 11.37 -2.32
CA ALA A 94 -11.11 11.38 -2.55
C ALA A 94 -10.69 12.78 -2.99
N PRO A 95 -9.53 13.28 -2.52
CA PRO A 95 -8.97 14.50 -3.09
C PRO A 95 -8.82 14.32 -4.61
N PRO A 96 -9.00 15.40 -5.39
CA PRO A 96 -8.85 15.32 -6.84
C PRO A 96 -7.48 14.73 -7.19
N GLU A 97 -7.47 13.85 -8.19
CA GLU A 97 -6.25 13.22 -8.63
C GLU A 97 -5.24 14.29 -9.09
N GLN A 98 -3.99 14.11 -8.70
CA GLN A 98 -2.94 15.04 -9.09
C GLN A 98 -2.76 15.00 -10.61
N PRO A 99 -2.58 16.15 -11.28
CA PRO A 99 -2.30 16.16 -12.70
C PRO A 99 -1.00 15.40 -12.97
N LEU A 100 -0.96 14.66 -14.08
CA LEU A 100 0.25 13.96 -14.52
C LEU A 100 1.34 15.00 -14.83
N PRO A 101 2.49 15.00 -14.12
CA PRO A 101 3.55 15.96 -14.37
C PRO A 101 4.14 15.82 -15.77
N ASP A 102 4.59 16.93 -16.37
CA ASP A 102 5.01 16.97 -17.77
C ASP A 102 6.19 16.04 -18.06
N ASP A 103 7.19 16.00 -17.18
CA ASP A 103 8.37 15.12 -17.31
C ASP A 103 8.00 13.63 -17.24
N LEU A 104 7.03 13.27 -16.40
CA LEU A 104 6.51 11.91 -16.37
C LEU A 104 5.65 11.60 -17.60
N ARG A 105 4.85 12.56 -18.07
CA ARG A 105 4.04 12.40 -19.29
C ARG A 105 4.92 12.15 -20.50
N GLU A 106 5.98 12.95 -20.68
CA GLU A 106 6.96 12.80 -21.75
C GLU A 106 7.65 11.44 -21.68
N ALA A 107 8.09 11.02 -20.49
CA ALA A 107 8.75 9.74 -20.32
C ALA A 107 7.82 8.53 -20.56
N LEU A 108 6.54 8.64 -20.23
CA LEU A 108 5.53 7.63 -20.54
C LEU A 108 5.16 7.60 -22.03
N ALA A 109 5.11 8.76 -22.69
CA ALA A 109 4.83 8.86 -24.12
C ALA A 109 5.94 8.26 -24.99
N ALA A 110 7.16 8.10 -24.45
CA ALA A 110 8.24 7.36 -25.09
C ALA A 110 8.03 5.82 -25.10
N LEU A 111 6.99 5.32 -24.41
CA LEU A 111 6.54 3.94 -24.50
C LEU A 111 5.26 3.87 -25.34
N ASP A 112 5.23 2.96 -26.32
CA ASP A 112 4.00 2.67 -27.06
C ASP A 112 2.90 2.22 -26.10
N GLY A 113 1.82 3.01 -25.97
CA GLY A 113 0.72 2.76 -25.05
C GLY A 113 1.02 3.07 -23.58
N GLY A 114 2.13 3.75 -23.26
CA GLY A 114 2.56 4.02 -21.88
C GLY A 114 1.61 4.92 -21.10
N VAL A 115 1.07 5.96 -21.74
CA VAL A 115 0.12 6.88 -21.11
C VAL A 115 -1.19 6.17 -20.79
N GLU A 116 -1.69 5.36 -21.72
CA GLU A 116 -2.91 4.57 -21.57
C GLU A 116 -2.74 3.49 -20.49
N ALA A 117 -1.60 2.81 -20.46
CA ALA A 117 -1.30 1.81 -19.45
C ALA A 117 -1.16 2.43 -18.05
N PHE A 118 -0.61 3.65 -17.93
CA PHE A 118 -0.61 4.40 -16.69
C PHE A 118 -2.04 4.80 -16.28
N ALA A 119 -2.84 5.31 -17.22
CA ALA A 119 -4.24 5.67 -16.98
C ALA A 119 -5.09 4.46 -16.55
N ALA A 120 -4.79 3.26 -17.03
CA ALA A 120 -5.46 2.03 -16.64
C ALA A 120 -5.14 1.52 -15.22
N LEU A 121 -4.17 2.12 -14.52
CA LEU A 121 -3.88 1.78 -13.13
C LEU A 121 -5.03 2.16 -12.20
N THR A 122 -5.06 1.61 -10.99
CA THR A 122 -6.01 2.08 -9.98
C THR A 122 -5.60 3.49 -9.51
N GLU A 123 -6.58 4.33 -9.15
CA GLU A 123 -6.33 5.70 -8.63
C GLU A 123 -5.30 5.70 -7.49
N ALA A 124 -5.38 4.71 -6.59
CA ALA A 124 -4.43 4.57 -5.49
C ALA A 124 -2.98 4.28 -5.97
N GLN A 125 -2.83 3.51 -7.05
CA GLN A 125 -1.52 3.27 -7.66
C GLN A 125 -0.97 4.54 -8.31
N ARG A 126 -1.79 5.24 -9.11
CA ARG A 126 -1.39 6.50 -9.77
C ARG A 126 -1.03 7.57 -8.74
N THR A 127 -1.92 7.86 -7.80
CA THR A 127 -1.69 8.83 -6.72
C THR A 127 -0.44 8.50 -5.91
N GLY A 128 -0.23 7.22 -5.57
CA GLY A 128 0.98 6.78 -4.88
C GLY A 128 2.25 7.08 -5.66
N MET A 129 2.26 6.76 -6.97
CA MET A 129 3.39 7.03 -7.86
C MET A 129 3.66 8.54 -8.04
N LEU A 130 2.61 9.33 -8.27
CA LEU A 130 2.71 10.79 -8.42
C LEU A 130 3.27 11.45 -7.17
N ALA A 131 2.81 11.04 -5.98
CA ALA A 131 3.33 11.57 -4.71
C ALA A 131 4.84 11.34 -4.53
N PHE A 132 5.40 10.23 -5.06
CA PHE A 132 6.85 10.01 -5.04
C PHE A 132 7.61 10.96 -5.96
N VAL A 133 7.09 11.19 -7.16
CA VAL A 133 7.70 12.12 -8.13
C VAL A 133 7.66 13.55 -7.59
N GLU A 134 6.52 13.97 -7.03
CA GLU A 134 6.32 15.32 -6.50
C GLU A 134 7.11 15.61 -5.22
N ARG A 135 7.35 14.63 -4.34
CA ARG A 135 8.18 14.87 -3.14
C ARG A 135 9.67 15.07 -3.45
N ALA A 136 10.12 14.82 -4.68
CA ALA A 136 11.53 14.89 -5.04
C ALA A 136 12.03 16.34 -5.03
N ARG A 137 12.98 16.63 -4.15
CA ARG A 137 13.54 17.99 -3.99
C ARG A 137 14.71 18.29 -4.92
N THR A 138 15.23 17.29 -5.62
CA THR A 138 16.37 17.43 -6.55
C THR A 138 16.02 16.81 -7.89
N ALA A 139 16.51 17.41 -8.97
CA ALA A 139 16.29 16.93 -10.34
C ALA A 139 16.74 15.47 -10.52
N SER A 140 17.88 15.08 -9.93
CA SER A 140 18.38 13.70 -9.99
C SER A 140 17.46 12.70 -9.28
N THR A 141 16.86 13.08 -8.14
CA THR A 141 15.90 12.20 -7.44
C THR A 141 14.60 12.08 -8.22
N ARG A 142 14.14 13.18 -8.83
CA ARG A 142 12.93 13.21 -9.66
C ARG A 142 13.09 12.31 -10.88
N ALA A 143 14.21 12.42 -11.61
CA ALA A 143 14.51 11.57 -12.76
C ALA A 143 14.47 10.08 -12.42
N ARG A 144 15.07 9.65 -11.29
CA ARG A 144 15.01 8.25 -10.84
C ARG A 144 13.59 7.78 -10.52
N TYR A 145 12.73 8.65 -9.98
CA TYR A 145 11.35 8.28 -9.69
C TYR A 145 10.51 8.21 -10.96
N VAL A 146 10.70 9.13 -11.90
CA VAL A 146 10.10 9.07 -13.22
C VAL A 146 10.47 7.76 -13.91
N GLU A 147 11.77 7.43 -13.97
CA GLU A 147 12.26 6.18 -14.55
C GLU A 147 11.64 4.94 -13.89
N ARG A 148 11.52 4.95 -12.56
CA ARG A 148 10.88 3.86 -11.81
C ARG A 148 9.40 3.69 -12.17
N VAL A 149 8.67 4.78 -12.39
CA VAL A 149 7.26 4.70 -12.81
C VAL A 149 7.17 4.16 -14.24
N VAL A 150 8.01 4.66 -15.14
CA VAL A 150 8.08 4.17 -16.54
C VAL A 150 8.39 2.69 -16.59
N GLU A 151 9.33 2.19 -15.78
CA GLU A 151 9.66 0.76 -15.70
C GLU A 151 8.48 -0.09 -15.19
N GLU A 152 7.75 0.41 -14.20
CA GLU A 152 6.55 -0.27 -13.70
C GLU A 152 5.45 -0.36 -14.77
N VAL A 153 5.28 0.69 -15.57
CA VAL A 153 4.34 0.71 -16.70
C VAL A 153 4.81 -0.22 -17.82
N ARG A 154 6.09 -0.17 -18.19
CA ARG A 154 6.72 -1.05 -19.18
C ARG A 154 6.52 -2.52 -18.83
N ARG A 155 6.75 -2.90 -17.56
CA ARG A 155 6.54 -4.28 -17.11
C ARG A 155 5.10 -4.75 -17.28
N ARG A 156 4.12 -3.88 -17.05
CA ARG A 156 2.70 -4.20 -17.26
C ARG A 156 2.34 -4.33 -18.74
N LEU A 157 2.88 -3.47 -19.59
CA LEU A 157 2.73 -3.57 -21.05
C LEU A 157 3.31 -4.89 -21.58
N GLY A 158 4.41 -5.37 -21.00
CA GLY A 158 5.03 -6.66 -21.30
C GLY A 158 4.26 -7.91 -20.80
N GLY A 159 3.07 -7.75 -20.19
CA GLY A 159 2.23 -8.87 -19.75
C GLY A 159 2.62 -9.47 -18.40
N ASP A 160 3.57 -8.88 -17.67
CA ASP A 160 3.97 -9.36 -16.35
C ASP A 160 2.94 -8.95 -15.29
N ARG A 161 2.47 -9.91 -14.49
CA ARG A 161 1.44 -9.66 -13.47
C ARG A 161 1.94 -8.64 -12.43
N PRO A 162 1.10 -7.67 -12.01
CA PRO A 162 1.52 -6.64 -11.08
C PRO A 162 1.84 -7.21 -9.70
N ILE A 163 2.92 -6.73 -9.09
CA ILE A 163 3.20 -6.93 -7.67
C ILE A 163 2.06 -6.27 -6.89
N ARG A 164 1.35 -7.02 -6.05
CA ARG A 164 0.38 -6.42 -5.12
C ARG A 164 1.16 -5.48 -4.20
N PHE A 165 0.86 -4.19 -4.23
CA PHE A 165 1.25 -3.25 -3.16
C PHE A 165 0.46 -3.60 -1.90
N SER A 166 0.87 -4.67 -1.22
CA SER A 166 0.49 -4.95 0.16
C SER A 166 1.43 -4.14 1.04
N GLY A 167 0.87 -3.21 1.84
CA GLY A 167 1.64 -2.36 2.71
C GLY A 167 2.51 -3.14 3.68
N LYS A 168 3.79 -3.32 3.33
CA LYS A 168 4.99 -3.21 4.17
C LYS A 168 6.12 -2.79 3.24
N VAL A 169 6.52 -1.52 3.29
CA VAL A 169 7.76 -1.04 2.69
C VAL A 169 8.90 -1.70 3.46
N SER A 170 9.42 -2.80 2.95
CA SER A 170 10.74 -3.27 3.36
C SER A 170 11.75 -2.35 2.67
N LEU A 171 12.51 -1.59 3.45
CA LEU A 171 13.72 -0.94 2.97
C LEU A 171 14.63 -2.03 2.43
N ILE A 172 14.78 -2.11 1.12
CA ILE A 172 15.99 -2.72 0.55
C ILE A 172 17.02 -1.59 0.56
N PRO A 173 18.14 -1.71 1.31
CA PRO A 173 19.19 -0.71 1.28
C PRO A 173 19.76 -0.60 -0.15
N ALA A 174 20.18 0.61 -0.52
CA ALA A 174 20.51 1.01 -1.89
C ALA A 174 21.81 0.38 -2.46
N ASN A 175 22.18 -0.83 -2.05
CA ASN A 175 23.47 -1.45 -2.41
C ASN A 175 23.43 -2.99 -2.44
N ALA A 176 22.59 -3.58 -3.29
CA ALA A 176 22.74 -4.92 -3.89
C ALA A 176 21.68 -5.01 -5.01
N THR A 177 21.97 -5.27 -6.28
CA THR A 177 22.88 -6.26 -6.85
C THR A 177 23.35 -5.77 -8.22
N ARG A 178 24.65 -5.88 -8.45
CA ARG A 178 25.34 -5.64 -9.72
C ARG A 178 25.03 -6.82 -10.63
N VAL A 179 24.36 -6.60 -11.76
CA VAL A 179 24.28 -7.62 -12.83
C VAL A 179 25.62 -7.62 -13.55
N VAL A 180 26.40 -8.69 -13.37
CA VAL A 180 27.58 -8.96 -14.20
C VAL A 180 27.06 -9.55 -15.51
N ILE A 181 27.16 -8.79 -16.59
CA ILE A 181 26.97 -9.32 -17.94
C ILE A 181 28.21 -10.16 -18.24
N VAL A 182 28.04 -11.47 -18.35
CA VAL A 182 29.08 -12.39 -18.81
C VAL A 182 28.95 -12.50 -20.32
N ASP A 183 30.01 -12.13 -21.03
CA ASP A 183 30.11 -12.29 -22.48
C ASP A 183 30.18 -13.81 -22.83
N PRO A 184 29.29 -14.33 -23.69
CA PRO A 184 29.26 -15.75 -24.04
C PRO A 184 30.47 -16.25 -24.85
N SER A 185 31.44 -15.39 -25.20
CA SER A 185 32.63 -15.78 -25.97
C SER A 185 33.87 -16.10 -25.13
N THR A 186 33.81 -16.02 -23.80
CA THR A 186 34.99 -16.26 -22.94
C THR A 186 35.05 -17.73 -22.46
N PRO A 187 36.01 -18.56 -22.93
CA PRO A 187 36.18 -19.90 -22.38
C PRO A 187 36.78 -19.85 -20.97
N PRO A 188 36.37 -20.74 -20.04
CA PRO A 188 36.82 -20.71 -18.67
C PRO A 188 38.30 -21.07 -18.55
N ALA A 189 39.08 -20.20 -17.92
CA ALA A 189 40.46 -20.49 -17.53
C ALA A 189 40.48 -21.54 -16.42
N TYR A 190 41.06 -22.70 -16.73
CA TYR A 190 41.37 -23.75 -15.76
C TYR A 190 42.71 -23.47 -15.08
N HIS A 191 42.77 -23.45 -13.74
CA HIS A 191 43.89 -23.99 -12.94
C HIS A 191 43.62 -23.95 -11.40
N PRO A 192 44.42 -24.63 -10.55
CA PRO A 192 43.95 -25.64 -9.60
C PRO A 192 43.95 -25.15 -8.13
N SER A 193 43.07 -25.69 -7.29
CA SER A 193 43.13 -25.45 -5.84
C SER A 193 43.96 -26.52 -5.13
N MET A 194 45.13 -26.12 -4.60
CA MET A 194 45.76 -26.82 -3.49
C MET A 194 45.01 -26.47 -2.20
N HIS A 195 44.44 -27.48 -1.56
CA HIS A 195 43.88 -27.43 -0.21
C HIS A 195 44.95 -27.11 0.83
N GLN A 196 44.67 -26.17 1.74
CA GLN A 196 45.07 -26.30 3.14
C GLN A 196 43.96 -25.75 4.06
N HIS A 197 43.36 -26.64 4.84
CA HIS A 197 42.54 -26.33 6.01
C HIS A 197 43.45 -26.20 7.24
N PRO A 198 43.21 -25.26 8.18
CA PRO A 198 43.73 -25.38 9.53
C PRO A 198 42.77 -26.17 10.42
N HIS A 199 43.31 -27.18 11.11
CA HIS A 199 42.62 -28.02 12.07
C HIS A 199 42.35 -27.31 13.40
N ARG A 200 41.22 -27.71 14.00
CA ARG A 200 40.74 -27.43 15.36
C ARG A 200 41.81 -27.67 16.44
N HIS A 201 41.86 -26.78 17.43
CA HIS A 201 42.35 -27.12 18.77
C HIS A 201 41.18 -27.56 19.66
N VAL A 202 41.27 -28.78 20.19
CA VAL A 202 40.52 -29.26 21.36
C VAL A 202 41.50 -29.28 22.53
N ALA A 203 41.10 -28.71 23.66
CA ALA A 203 41.80 -28.77 24.92
C ALA A 203 41.21 -29.91 25.78
N VAL A 204 42.07 -30.79 26.31
CA VAL A 204 41.83 -31.65 27.49
C VAL A 204 43.17 -31.80 28.26
N ALA A 205 43.05 -31.96 29.57
CA ALA A 205 43.98 -31.68 30.66
C ALA A 205 44.98 -32.79 31.08
N GLY A 206 45.83 -32.44 32.05
CA GLY A 206 46.67 -33.31 32.90
C GLY A 206 48.17 -33.15 32.60
N GLY A 207 49.10 -32.88 33.51
CA GLY A 207 49.22 -33.14 34.95
C GLY A 207 50.60 -33.78 35.18
N GLY A 208 51.43 -33.21 36.06
CA GLY A 208 52.77 -33.71 36.40
C GLY A 208 53.83 -32.62 36.42
#